data_AF-H0C2G4-F1
#
_entry.id   AF-H0C2G4-F1
#
_cell.length_a   1.000
_cell.length_b   1.000
_cell.length_c   1.000
_cell.angle_alpha   90.00
_cell.angle_beta   90.00
_cell.angle_gamma   90.00
#
_symmetry.space_group_name_H-M   'P 1'
#
loop_
_entity.id
_entity.type
_entity.pdbx_description
1 polymer ?
#
loop_
_entity_poly.entity_id
_entity_poly.type
_entity_poly.pdbx_seq_one_letter_code
_entity_poly.pdbx_strand_id
1 'polypeptide(L)' 'MSDDKITLTTRQGHPVRDNQSLRSVGERGPATLENYQFIEKITHFDRERVPERVVHARGTAAHGWFEA' A
#
# COMPACT_ATOMS: atom_id res chain seq x y z
N MET A 1 5.13 -3.70 -16.12
CA MET A 1 5.82 -3.69 -14.81
C MET A 1 7.30 -3.84 -15.14
N SER A 2 8.10 -2.79 -14.97
CA SER A 2 9.55 -2.87 -15.19
C SER A 2 10.16 -3.74 -14.11
N ASP A 3 11.00 -4.70 -14.51
CA ASP A 3 11.56 -5.76 -13.63
C ASP A 3 12.81 -5.30 -12.86
N ASP A 4 12.85 -4.02 -12.49
CA ASP A 4 13.93 -3.49 -11.67
C ASP A 4 13.74 -3.96 -10.22
N LYS A 5 14.82 -4.49 -9.64
CA LYS A 5 14.79 -5.11 -8.30
C LYS A 5 14.76 -4.04 -7.21
N ILE A 6 13.59 -3.42 -7.03
CA ILE A 6 13.34 -2.41 -5.99
C ILE A 6 13.18 -3.10 -4.64
N THR A 7 13.91 -2.62 -3.63
CA THR A 7 13.77 -3.11 -2.26
C THR A 7 12.45 -2.60 -1.68
N LEU A 8 11.62 -3.49 -1.14
CA LEU A 8 10.38 -3.11 -0.46
C LEU A 8 10.72 -2.33 0.81
N THR A 9 10.11 -1.15 0.97
CA THR A 9 10.35 -0.25 2.10
C THR A 9 9.04 0.23 2.70
N THR A 10 9.10 0.70 3.94
CA THR A 10 8.00 1.45 4.57
C THR A 10 7.95 2.89 4.02
N ARG A 11 6.93 3.67 4.38
CA ARG A 11 6.81 5.07 3.91
C ARG A 11 7.94 5.96 4.41
N GLN A 12 8.60 5.60 5.50
CA GLN A 12 9.79 6.28 6.03
C GLN A 12 11.09 5.79 5.37
N GLY A 13 11.01 4.85 4.41
CA GLY A 13 12.15 4.33 3.68
C GLY A 13 12.90 3.19 4.38
N HIS A 14 12.38 2.65 5.49
CA HIS A 14 13.01 1.51 6.15
C HIS A 14 12.76 0.22 5.37
N PRO A 15 13.77 -0.63 5.13
CA PRO A 15 13.61 -1.88 4.39
C PRO A 15 12.71 -2.87 5.14
N VAL A 16 11.74 -3.42 4.41
CA VAL A 16 10.85 -4.48 4.88
C VAL A 16 11.57 -5.82 4.78
N ARG A 17 11.81 -6.47 5.92
CA ARG A 17 12.51 -7.77 5.96
C ARG A 17 11.58 -8.97 5.77
N ASP A 18 10.38 -8.90 6.33
CA ASP A 18 9.35 -9.92 6.21
C ASP A 18 8.00 -9.24 5.94
N ASN A 19 7.32 -9.68 4.88
CA ASN A 19 6.01 -9.19 4.47
C ASN A 19 4.97 -10.32 4.40
N GLN A 20 5.34 -11.52 4.84
CA GLN A 20 4.49 -12.70 4.83
C GLN A 20 3.98 -13.03 6.24
N SER A 21 4.72 -12.64 7.29
CA SER A 21 4.37 -12.94 8.68
C SER A 21 4.30 -11.69 9.56
N LEU A 22 3.53 -11.79 10.64
CA LEU A 22 3.49 -10.82 11.74
C LEU A 22 4.43 -11.25 12.86
N ARG A 23 4.91 -10.30 13.66
CA ARG A 23 5.61 -10.60 14.90
C ARG A 23 4.61 -11.04 15.97
N SER A 24 4.78 -12.26 16.47
CA SER A 24 3.94 -12.88 17.49
C SER A 24 4.77 -13.38 18.68
N VAL A 25 4.11 -13.60 19.82
CA VAL A 25 4.74 -14.21 21.01
C VAL A 25 4.84 -15.74 20.82
N GLY A 26 5.85 -16.18 20.07
CA GLY A 26 5.98 -17.57 19.63
C GLY A 26 5.24 -17.86 18.33
N GLU A 27 5.48 -19.03 17.73
CA GLU A 27 5.01 -19.38 16.37
C GLU A 27 3.48 -19.33 16.21
N ARG A 28 2.73 -19.63 17.28
CA ARG A 28 1.26 -19.59 17.31
C ARG A 28 0.71 -18.68 18.41
N GLY A 29 1.53 -17.74 18.87
CA GLY A 29 1.13 -16.77 19.89
C GLY A 29 0.31 -15.60 19.34
N PRO A 30 -0.20 -14.74 20.24
CA PRO A 30 -0.85 -13.50 19.84
C PRO A 30 0.13 -12.54 19.14
N ALA A 31 -0.40 -11.69 18.25
CA ALA A 31 0.35 -10.64 17.60
C ALA A 31 0.71 -9.51 18.59
N THR A 32 1.89 -8.91 18.40
CA THR A 32 2.37 -7.81 19.26
C THR A 32 2.06 -6.43 18.64
N LEU A 33 1.93 -5.39 19.47
CA LEU A 33 1.62 -4.02 18.98
C LEU A 33 2.83 -3.31 18.35
N GLU A 34 4.05 -3.81 18.58
CA GLU A 34 5.30 -3.32 18.00
C GLU A 34 5.44 -3.57 16.48
N ASN A 35 4.44 -4.22 15.86
CA ASN A 35 4.38 -4.49 14.42
C ASN A 35 4.11 -3.22 13.58
N TYR A 36 5.02 -2.24 13.62
CA TYR A 36 4.84 -0.94 12.97
C TYR A 36 4.56 -1.06 11.46
N GLN A 37 5.32 -1.90 10.75
CA GLN A 37 5.18 -2.12 9.32
C GLN A 37 3.79 -2.67 8.94
N PHE A 38 3.25 -3.59 9.74
CA PHE A 38 1.91 -4.14 9.52
C PHE A 38 0.82 -3.10 9.77
N ILE A 39 0.91 -2.39 10.89
CA ILE A 39 -0.07 -1.36 11.25
C ILE A 39 -0.08 -0.28 10.17
N GLU A 40 1.07 0.17 9.71
CA GLU A 40 1.20 1.11 8.61
C GLU A 40 0.55 0.60 7.32
N LYS A 41 0.80 -0.65 6.94
CA LYS A 41 0.22 -1.26 5.74
C LYS A 41 -1.30 -1.32 5.80
N ILE A 42 -1.87 -1.80 6.91
CA ILE A 42 -3.33 -1.92 7.07
C ILE A 42 -3.99 -0.55 7.19
N THR A 43 -3.40 0.38 7.96
CA THR A 43 -3.97 1.73 8.10
C THR A 43 -3.98 2.51 6.79
N HIS A 44 -3.01 2.25 5.90
CA HIS A 44 -3.00 2.81 4.55
C HIS A 44 -4.08 2.17 3.67
N PHE A 45 -4.16 0.84 3.66
CA PHE A 45 -5.19 0.09 2.94
C PHE A 45 -6.62 0.51 3.31
N ASP A 46 -6.90 0.63 4.62
CA ASP A 46 -8.20 1.06 5.15
C ASP A 46 -8.60 2.46 4.65
N ARG A 47 -7.64 3.27 4.20
CA ARG A 47 -7.82 4.66 3.76
C ARG A 47 -7.62 4.86 2.25
N GLU A 48 -7.65 3.79 1.45
CA GLU A 48 -7.51 3.90 0.00
C GLU A 48 -8.70 4.56 -0.69
N ARG A 49 -9.90 4.43 -0.12
CA ARG A 49 -11.11 4.94 -0.74
C ARG A 49 -11.27 6.43 -0.44
N VAL A 50 -11.48 7.19 -1.50
CA VAL A 50 -11.91 8.59 -1.47
C VAL A 50 -13.31 8.69 -2.08
N PRO A 51 -14.09 9.73 -1.77
CA PRO A 51 -15.42 9.91 -2.36
C PRO A 51 -15.35 9.92 -3.89
N GLU A 52 -16.27 9.21 -4.54
CA GLU A 52 -16.41 9.24 -5.98
C GLU A 52 -17.01 10.57 -6.47
N ARG A 53 -16.87 10.86 -7.77
CA ARG A 53 -17.53 12.02 -8.36
C ARG A 53 -19.05 11.85 -8.26
N VAL A 54 -19.76 12.92 -7.92
CA VAL A 54 -21.23 12.94 -7.80
C VAL A 54 -21.93 12.43 -9.07
N VAL A 55 -21.34 12.72 -10.24
CA VAL A 55 -21.78 12.21 -11.55
C VAL A 55 -20.58 11.75 -12.36
N HIS A 56 -20.80 10.84 -13.32
CA HIS A 56 -19.75 10.24 -14.15
C HIS A 56 -18.62 9.60 -13.32
N ALA A 57 -18.97 8.90 -12.23
CA ALA A 57 -18.01 8.21 -11.37
C ALA A 57 -17.15 7.18 -12.13
N ARG A 58 -17.73 6.55 -13.17
CA ARG A 58 -17.04 5.62 -14.06
C ARG A 58 -16.55 6.33 -15.32
N GLY A 59 -15.25 6.31 -15.56
CA GLY A 59 -14.64 6.84 -16.78
C GLY A 59 -13.21 6.33 -16.96
N THR A 60 -12.69 6.49 -18.18
CA THR A 60 -11.29 6.25 -18.52
C THR A 60 -10.75 7.49 -19.24
N ALA A 61 -9.44 7.71 -19.19
CA ALA A 61 -8.80 8.88 -19.79
C ALA A 61 -7.54 8.48 -20.55
N ALA A 62 -7.19 9.27 -21.56
CA ALA A 62 -5.93 9.16 -22.29
C ALA A 62 -5.30 10.56 -22.40
N HIS A 63 -3.97 10.64 -22.31
CA HIS A 63 -3.25 11.88 -22.56
C HIS A 63 -3.15 12.15 -24.07
N GLY A 64 -3.13 13.41 -24.46
CA GLY A 64 -3.01 13.86 -25.84
C GLY A 64 -2.70 15.34 -25.93
N TRP A 65 -2.53 15.85 -27.14
CA TRP A 65 -2.34 17.26 -27.44
C TRP A 65 -3.24 17.65 -28.61
N PHE A 66 -3.62 18.92 -28.71
CA PHE A 66 -4.52 19.43 -29.73
C PHE A 66 -3.76 20.35 -30.69
N GLU A 67 -3.92 20.15 -32.00
CA GLU A 67 -3.46 21.05 -33.07
C GLU A 67 -4.66 21.57 -33.84
N ALA A 68 -4.56 22.81 -34.35
CA ALA A 68 -5.63 23.49 -35.09
C ALA A 68 -5.59 23.16 -36.58
#